data_AF-A0A3G3GJR5-F1
#
_entry.id   AF-A0A3G3GJR5-F1
#
_cell.length_a   1.000
_cell.length_b   1.000
_cell.length_c   1.000
_cell.angle_alpha   90.00
_cell.angle_beta   90.00
_cell.angle_gamma   90.00
#
_symmetry.space_group_name_H-M   'P 1'
#
loop_
_entity.id
_entity.type
_entity.pdbx_description
1 polymer ?
#
loop_
_entity_poly.entity_id
_entity_poly.type
_entity_poly.pdbx_seq_one_letter_code
_entity_poly.pdbx_strand_id
1 'polypeptide(L)' 'MVELSTDKAFDLLVNNQYRWKKMGGNESTRLTFVKRLREGKEILLDTKFKYLKMAGFRLKSHPRWQTPKFT' A
#
# COMPACT_ATOMS: atom_id res chain seq x y z
N MET A 1 0.82 15.58 8.23
CA MET A 1 0.56 14.17 7.83
C MET A 1 -0.56 14.19 6.81
N VAL A 2 -0.33 13.65 5.61
CA VAL A 2 -1.31 13.67 4.50
C VAL A 2 -2.26 12.48 4.64
N GLU A 3 -3.57 12.71 4.60
CA GLU A 3 -4.56 11.64 4.51
C GLU A 3 -4.68 11.15 3.07
N LEU A 4 -4.56 9.84 2.87
CA LEU A 4 -4.63 9.19 1.57
C LEU A 4 -5.83 8.26 1.51
N SER A 5 -6.50 8.17 0.36
CA SER A 5 -7.44 7.08 0.12
C SER A 5 -6.71 5.73 0.12
N THR A 6 -7.44 4.64 0.36
CA THR A 6 -6.87 3.29 0.29
C THR A 6 -6.11 3.03 -1.01
N ASP A 7 -6.65 3.45 -2.15
CA ASP A 7 -6.01 3.27 -3.44
C ASP A 7 -4.70 4.04 -3.56
N LYS A 8 -4.69 5.33 -3.19
CA LYS A 8 -3.48 6.15 -3.22
C LYS A 8 -2.42 5.65 -2.23
N ALA A 9 -2.84 5.22 -1.04
CA ALA A 9 -1.93 4.66 -0.05
C ALA A 9 -1.30 3.36 -0.54
N PHE A 10 -2.09 2.49 -1.16
CA PHE A 10 -1.62 1.21 -1.68
C PHE A 10 -0.71 1.41 -2.90
N ASP A 11 -1.07 2.31 -3.81
CA ASP A 11 -0.25 2.70 -4.96
C ASP A 11 1.12 3.26 -4.50
N LEU A 12 1.12 4.14 -3.50
CA LEU A 12 2.35 4.66 -2.90
C LEU A 12 3.21 3.56 -2.29
N LEU A 13 2.58 2.56 -1.63
CA LEU A 13 3.29 1.43 -1.05
C LEU A 13 3.96 0.55 -2.13
N VAL A 14 3.24 0.14 -3.17
CA VAL A 14 3.78 -0.78 -4.19
C VAL A 14 4.83 -0.13 -5.09
N ASN A 15 4.75 1.18 -5.29
CA ASN A 15 5.76 1.96 -6.02
C ASN A 15 7.00 2.28 -5.15
N ASN A 16 6.96 2.04 -3.84
CA ASN A 16 8.11 2.22 -2.96
C ASN A 16 8.75 0.87 -2.60
N GLN A 17 9.72 0.44 -3.41
CA GLN A 17 10.41 -0.84 -3.23
C GLN A 17 11.05 -0.98 -1.83
N TYR A 18 11.66 0.09 -1.31
CA TYR A 18 12.28 0.07 0.02
C TYR A 18 11.24 -0.23 1.12
N ARG A 19 10.09 0.45 1.10
CA ARG A 19 9.00 0.20 2.07
C ARG A 19 8.41 -1.20 1.92
N TRP A 20 8.23 -1.65 0.69
CA TRP A 20 7.75 -2.99 0.39
C TRP A 20 8.67 -4.06 0.98
N LYS A 21 9.97 -3.93 0.78
CA LYS A 21 10.97 -4.84 1.34
C LYS A 21 11.03 -4.74 2.87
N LYS A 22 10.96 -3.51 3.43
CA LYS A 22 10.99 -3.27 4.89
C LYS A 22 9.80 -3.90 5.61
N MET A 23 8.63 -3.97 4.99
CA MET A 23 7.47 -4.68 5.55
C MET A 23 7.51 -6.21 5.37
N GLY A 24 8.58 -6.76 4.78
CA GLY A 24 8.72 -8.19 4.49
C GLY A 24 7.98 -8.67 3.24
N GLY A 25 7.60 -7.76 2.34
CA GLY A 25 6.93 -8.11 1.09
C GLY A 25 7.86 -8.77 0.07
N ASN A 26 7.36 -9.80 -0.63
CA ASN A 26 8.07 -10.44 -1.74
C ASN A 26 8.05 -9.55 -2.99
N GLU A 27 9.18 -9.41 -3.67
CA GLU A 27 9.32 -8.56 -4.87
C GLU A 27 8.43 -9.00 -6.04
N SER A 28 8.29 -10.31 -6.29
CA SER A 28 7.41 -10.85 -7.33
C SER A 28 5.96 -10.46 -7.10
N THR A 29 5.52 -10.44 -5.84
CA THR A 29 4.19 -9.97 -5.46
C THR A 29 4.03 -8.46 -5.70
N ARG A 30 5.07 -7.66 -5.39
CA ARG A 30 5.08 -6.22 -5.69
C ARG A 30 4.89 -5.96 -7.18
N LEU A 31 5.69 -6.63 -8.00
CA LEU A 31 5.65 -6.49 -9.46
C LEU A 31 4.29 -6.92 -10.03
N THR A 32 3.67 -7.95 -9.45
CA THR A 32 2.31 -8.37 -9.81
C THR A 32 1.28 -7.27 -9.53
N PHE A 33 1.36 -6.61 -8.37
CA PHE A 33 0.47 -5.50 -8.05
C PHE A 33 0.73 -4.26 -8.91
N VAL A 34 1.99 -3.90 -9.14
CA VAL A 34 2.37 -2.79 -10.04
C VAL A 34 1.79 -3.03 -11.44
N LYS A 35 1.95 -4.25 -11.98
CA LYS A 35 1.38 -4.63 -13.28
C LYS A 35 -0.14 -4.49 -13.29
N ARG A 36 -0.83 -5.03 -12.28
CA ARG A 36 -2.30 -4.95 -12.17
C ARG A 36 -2.80 -3.50 -12.09
N LEU A 37 -2.15 -2.65 -11.29
CA LEU A 37 -2.50 -1.23 -11.20
C LEU A 37 -2.29 -0.51 -12.54
N ARG A 38 -1.19 -0.79 -13.24
CA ARG A 38 -0.93 -0.22 -14.58
C ARG A 38 -1.97 -0.67 -15.60
N GLU A 39 -2.45 -1.90 -15.51
CA GLU A 39 -3.52 -2.45 -16.36
C GLU A 39 -4.92 -1.98 -15.96
N GLY A 40 -5.07 -1.15 -14.91
CA GLY A 40 -6.37 -0.72 -14.39
C GLY A 40 -7.17 -1.86 -13.76
N LYS A 41 -6.54 -2.99 -13.43
CA LYS A 41 -7.20 -4.13 -12.81
C LYS A 41 -7.46 -3.87 -11.33
N GLU A 42 -8.65 -4.23 -10.91
CA GLU A 42 -9.04 -4.10 -9.51
C GLU A 42 -8.20 -5.02 -8.61
N ILE A 43 -7.82 -4.49 -7.46
CA ILE A 43 -7.20 -5.23 -6.36
C ILE A 43 -8.16 -5.18 -5.19
N LEU A 44 -8.48 -6.35 -4.64
CA LEU A 44 -9.43 -6.50 -3.54
C LEU A 44 -9.08 -5.57 -2.37
N LEU A 45 -10.10 -4.95 -1.78
CA LEU A 45 -9.94 -3.99 -0.69
C LEU A 45 -9.21 -4.62 0.52
N ASP A 46 -9.55 -5.86 0.86
CA ASP A 46 -8.90 -6.61 1.94
C ASP A 46 -7.41 -6.85 1.68
N THR A 47 -7.04 -7.05 0.42
CA THR A 47 -5.64 -7.16 0.03
C THR A 47 -4.92 -5.84 0.28
N LYS A 48 -5.51 -4.71 -0.16
CA LYS A 48 -4.94 -3.39 0.08
C LYS A 48 -4.75 -3.12 1.58
N PHE A 49 -5.77 -3.43 2.38
CA PHE A 49 -5.75 -3.26 3.84
C PHE A 49 -4.68 -4.11 4.52
N LYS A 50 -4.55 -5.38 4.13
CA LYS A 50 -3.52 -6.27 4.66
C LYS A 50 -2.13 -5.67 4.48
N TYR A 51 -1.77 -5.30 3.26
CA TYR A 51 -0.43 -4.77 2.97
C TYR A 51 -0.19 -3.39 3.59
N LEU A 52 -1.19 -2.50 3.62
CA LEU A 52 -1.09 -1.20 4.28
C LEU A 52 -0.83 -1.31 5.78
N LYS A 53 -1.54 -2.21 6.48
CA LYS A 53 -1.31 -2.50 7.89
C LYS A 53 0.10 -3.05 8.14
N MET A 54 0.54 -4.01 7.33
CA MET A 54 1.90 -4.58 7.42
C MET A 54 2.98 -3.51 7.19
N ALA A 55 2.74 -2.55 6.30
CA ALA A 55 3.63 -1.43 6.05
C ALA A 55 3.58 -0.31 7.10
N GLY A 56 2.79 -0.47 8.16
CA GLY A 56 2.68 0.50 9.25
C GLY A 56 1.82 1.73 8.92
N PHE A 57 1.02 1.69 7.84
CA PHE A 57 0.02 2.73 7.61
C PHE A 57 -1.07 2.62 8.66
N ARG A 58 -1.52 3.77 9.17
CA ARG A 58 -2.57 3.83 10.19
C ARG A 58 -3.90 4.19 9.54
N LEU A 59 -4.91 3.35 9.75
CA LEU A 59 -6.29 3.66 9.37
C LEU A 59 -6.83 4.69 10.36
N LYS A 60 -7.20 5.88 9.88
CA LYS A 60 -7.79 6.94 10.73
C LYS A 60 -9.31 6.88 10.74
N SER A 61 -9.89 6.71 9.57
CA SER A 61 -11.32 6.51 9.34
C SER A 61 -11.45 5.71 8.04
N HIS A 62 -12.54 4.99 7.81
CA HIS A 62 -12.72 4.32 6.53
C HIS A 62 -13.08 5.36 5.45
N PRO A 63 -12.37 5.49 4.30
CA PRO A 63 -11.19 4.76 3.79
C PRO A 63 -9.89 5.62 3.76
N ARG A 64 -9.61 6.38 4.83
CA ARG A 64 -8.46 7.28 4.97
C ARG A 64 -7.30 6.67 5.76
N TRP A 65 -6.14 6.67 5.13
CA TRP A 65 -4.88 6.14 5.66
C TRP A 65 -3.87 7.26 5.89
N GLN A 66 -3.11 7.12 6.97
CA GLN A 66 -1.96 7.96 7.25
C GLN A 66 -0.68 7.15 7.06
N THR A 67 0.28 7.75 6.36
CA THR A 67 1.63 7.22 6.27
C THR A 67 2.27 7.21 7.66
N PRO A 68 3.10 6.19 7.98
CA PRO A 68 3.83 6.18 9.24
C PRO A 68 4.74 7.41 9.34
N LYS A 69 4.87 7.99 10.56
CA LYS A 69 5.90 9.00 10.81
C LYS A 69 7.26 8.34 10.66
N PHE A 70 8.07 8.82 9.74
CA PHE A 70 9.46 8.44 9.62
C PHE A 70 10.22 9.29 10.63
N THR A 71 10.56 8.69 11.76
CA THR A 71 11.63 9.19 12.63
C THR A 71 12.96 8.71 12.06
#